data_AF-A0A9W7ILD1-F1
#
_entry.id   AF-A0A9W7ILD1-F1
#
_cell.length_a   1.000
_cell.length_b   1.000
_cell.length_c   1.000
_cell.angle_alpha   90.00
_cell.angle_beta   90.00
_cell.angle_gamma   90.00
#
_symmetry.space_group_name_H-M   'P 1'
#
loop_
_entity.id
_entity.type
_entity.pdbx_description
1 polymer ?
#
loop_
_entity_poly.entity_id
_entity_poly.type
_entity_poly.pdbx_seq_one_letter_code
_entity_poly.pdbx_strand_id
1 'polypeptide(L)'
;MPQRDPNSEKTFDFVVNKGNGVKGLVDTGIETVPELYIVPVEERFEPNEISTHGQGSIPVIDVSDWDDPKVTESICEAAGKWGCFQIINHGVPSEVLDAVKESAHRFFGLPKEERSKYWPENSPTDTVVLKTSFAPQADCF
;
A
#
# COMPACT_ATOMS: atom_id res chain seq x y z
N MET A 1 -16.82 -5.30 -25.06
CA MET A 1 -16.57 -4.66 -23.76
C MET A 1 -17.21 -3.29 -23.78
N PRO A 2 -17.87 -2.83 -22.69
CA PRO A 2 -18.35 -1.46 -22.63
C PRO A 2 -17.17 -0.51 -22.83
N GLN A 3 -17.37 0.55 -23.63
CA GLN A 3 -16.33 1.56 -23.82
C GLN A 3 -16.10 2.28 -22.50
N ARG A 4 -14.83 2.35 -22.09
CA ARG A 4 -14.40 3.08 -20.91
C ARG A 4 -14.63 4.57 -21.15
N ASP A 5 -15.02 5.31 -20.12
CA ASP A 5 -15.15 6.77 -20.22
C ASP A 5 -13.84 7.38 -20.79
N PRO A 6 -13.89 8.29 -21.78
CA PRO A 6 -12.70 8.92 -22.36
C PRO A 6 -11.77 9.60 -21.34
N ASN A 7 -12.30 10.11 -20.23
CA ASN A 7 -11.55 10.71 -19.14
C ASN A 7 -10.82 9.66 -18.29
N SER A 8 -11.46 8.50 -18.10
CA SER A 8 -10.83 7.33 -17.48
C SER A 8 -9.69 6.78 -18.34
N GLU A 9 -9.84 6.74 -19.67
CA GLU A 9 -8.76 6.32 -20.57
C GLU A 9 -7.54 7.24 -20.50
N LYS A 10 -7.75 8.57 -20.50
CA LYS A 10 -6.67 9.55 -20.33
C LYS A 10 -5.94 9.41 -19.00
N THR A 11 -6.68 9.18 -17.91
CA THR A 11 -6.11 8.99 -16.58
C THR A 11 -5.25 7.73 -16.53
N PHE A 12 -5.75 6.62 -17.08
CA PHE A 12 -5.01 5.37 -17.16
C PHE A 12 -3.73 5.50 -17.98
N ASP A 13 -3.82 6.12 -19.15
CA ASP A 13 -2.66 6.37 -20.01
C ASP A 13 -1.59 7.21 -19.30
N PHE A 14 -2.01 8.30 -18.63
CA PHE A 14 -1.09 9.14 -17.87
C PHE A 14 -0.44 8.39 -16.71
N VAL A 15 -1.23 7.69 -15.89
CA VAL A 15 -0.72 7.06 -14.66
C VAL A 15 0.12 5.83 -14.97
N VAL A 16 -0.42 4.92 -15.79
CA VAL A 16 0.14 3.58 -16.03
C VAL A 16 1.02 3.58 -17.27
N ASN A 17 0.47 3.80 -18.47
CA ASN A 17 1.22 3.64 -19.74
C ASN A 17 2.42 4.59 -19.83
N LYS A 18 2.24 5.84 -19.40
CA LYS A 18 3.31 6.85 -19.35
C LYS A 18 4.13 6.76 -18.07
N GLY A 19 3.78 5.88 -17.13
CA GLY A 19 4.53 5.64 -15.91
C GLY A 19 4.67 6.85 -14.98
N ASN A 20 3.70 7.77 -14.96
CA ASN A 20 3.75 8.90 -14.02
C ASN A 20 3.36 8.47 -12.59
N GLY A 21 2.55 7.42 -12.46
CA GLY A 21 2.03 6.94 -11.18
C GLY A 21 0.99 7.86 -10.55
N VAL A 22 0.32 7.39 -9.51
CA VAL A 22 -0.64 8.20 -8.73
C VAL A 22 0.02 9.41 -8.06
N LYS A 23 1.30 9.30 -7.66
CA LYS A 23 2.08 10.44 -7.18
C LYS A 23 2.16 11.54 -8.25
N GLY A 24 2.55 11.18 -9.47
CA GLY A 24 2.62 12.14 -10.57
C GLY A 24 1.28 12.78 -10.89
N LEU A 25 0.17 12.04 -10.71
CA LEU A 25 -1.18 12.57 -10.86
C LEU A 25 -1.54 13.58 -9.74
N VAL A 26 -1.16 13.30 -8.49
CA VAL A 26 -1.34 14.27 -7.39
C VAL A 26 -0.50 15.53 -7.65
N ASP A 27 0.72 15.36 -8.12
CA ASP A 27 1.64 16.47 -8.42
C ASP A 27 1.11 17.40 -9.55
N THR A 28 0.15 16.97 -10.38
CA THR A 28 -0.51 17.87 -11.36
C THR A 28 -1.56 18.79 -10.73
N GLY A 29 -1.88 18.63 -9.45
CA GLY A 29 -2.88 19.45 -8.75
C GLY A 29 -4.32 19.07 -9.06
N ILE A 30 -4.62 17.76 -9.19
CA ILE A 30 -6.01 17.31 -9.36
C ILE A 30 -6.89 17.74 -8.18
N GLU A 31 -8.09 18.24 -8.46
CA GLU A 31 -9.04 18.69 -7.44
C GLU A 31 -10.03 17.60 -7.03
N THR A 32 -10.25 16.61 -7.90
CA THR A 32 -11.22 15.53 -7.70
C THR A 32 -10.59 14.19 -7.98
N VAL A 33 -11.00 13.16 -7.23
CA VAL A 33 -10.60 11.77 -7.46
C VAL A 33 -11.13 11.30 -8.82
N PRO A 34 -10.28 10.82 -9.74
CA PRO A 34 -10.74 10.26 -11.01
C PRO A 34 -11.62 9.03 -10.79
N GLU A 35 -12.60 8.83 -11.67
CA GLU A 35 -13.57 7.72 -11.59
C GLU A 35 -12.92 6.33 -11.44
N LEU A 36 -11.76 6.11 -12.05
CA LEU A 36 -10.99 4.87 -11.92
C LEU A 36 -10.62 4.49 -10.49
N TYR A 37 -10.56 5.45 -9.58
CA TYR A 37 -10.20 5.24 -8.17
C TYR A 37 -11.42 5.33 -7.25
N ILE A 38 -12.62 5.58 -7.81
CA ILE A 38 -13.86 5.60 -7.05
C ILE A 38 -14.33 4.16 -6.89
N VAL A 39 -14.22 3.65 -5.67
CA VAL A 39 -14.70 2.31 -5.27
C VAL A 39 -16.23 2.21 -5.52
N PRO A 40 -16.77 1.05 -5.95
CA PRO A 40 -18.22 0.83 -6.07
C PRO A 40 -18.96 1.16 -4.77
N VAL A 41 -20.21 1.62 -4.86
CA VAL A 41 -20.97 2.10 -3.67
C VAL A 41 -21.07 1.01 -2.61
N GLU A 42 -21.22 -0.23 -3.04
CA GLU A 42 -21.37 -1.42 -2.20
C GLU A 42 -20.09 -1.79 -1.42
N GLU A 43 -18.93 -1.32 -1.88
CA GLU A 43 -17.61 -1.55 -1.27
C GLU A 43 -17.10 -0.31 -0.51
N ARG A 44 -17.82 0.81 -0.57
CA ARG A 44 -17.44 2.02 0.17
C ARG A 44 -17.71 1.82 1.65
N PHE A 45 -16.75 2.19 2.48
CA PHE A 45 -16.96 2.29 3.92
C PHE A 45 -18.00 3.37 4.22
N GLU A 46 -19.08 3.00 4.89
CA GLU A 46 -20.08 3.95 5.38
C GLU A 46 -19.49 4.71 6.58
N PRO A 47 -19.38 6.05 6.53
CA PRO A 47 -18.77 6.83 7.62
C PRO A 47 -19.45 6.67 8.99
N ASN A 48 -20.71 6.19 8.99
CA ASN A 48 -21.51 5.99 10.19
C ASN A 48 -21.36 4.59 10.81
N GLU A 49 -20.61 3.68 10.18
CA GLU A 49 -20.28 2.35 10.73
C GLU A 49 -18.95 2.36 11.49
N ILE A 50 -18.52 3.51 12.01
CA ILE A 50 -17.46 3.55 13.02
C ILE A 50 -18.02 2.87 14.26
N SER A 51 -17.80 1.57 14.34
CA SER A 51 -18.17 0.76 15.50
C SER A 51 -17.38 1.26 16.71
N THR A 52 -17.99 2.13 17.50
CA THR A 52 -17.58 2.35 18.90
C THR A 52 -17.96 1.15 19.78
N HIS A 53 -18.49 0.09 19.18
CA HIS A 53 -18.86 -1.17 19.82
C HIS A 53 -17.61 -1.99 20.17
N GLY A 54 -16.92 -1.60 21.25
CA GLY A 54 -16.38 -2.50 22.28
C GLY A 54 -15.62 -3.78 21.89
N GLN A 55 -15.09 -3.92 20.69
CA GLN A 55 -14.22 -5.03 20.29
C GLN A 55 -12.80 -4.48 20.19
N GLY A 56 -11.87 -5.16 20.86
CA GLY A 56 -10.53 -4.66 21.22
C GLY A 56 -9.73 -3.95 20.10
N SER A 57 -8.72 -3.20 20.51
CA SER A 57 -7.68 -2.76 19.57
C SER A 57 -6.89 -3.95 19.04
N ILE A 58 -6.30 -3.81 17.84
CA ILE A 58 -5.31 -4.77 17.33
C ILE A 58 -4.29 -5.06 18.45
N PRO A 59 -4.03 -6.34 18.79
CA PRO A 59 -3.12 -6.69 19.88
C PRO A 59 -1.72 -6.11 19.66
N VAL A 60 -1.13 -5.57 20.72
CA VAL A 60 0.27 -5.12 20.76
C VAL A 60 1.03 -6.07 21.67
N ILE A 61 2.07 -6.71 21.12
CA ILE A 61 2.85 -7.75 21.80
C ILE A 61 4.26 -7.22 22.04
N ASP A 62 4.68 -7.21 23.31
CA ASP A 62 6.06 -6.93 23.68
C ASP A 62 6.90 -8.19 23.44
N VAL A 63 7.89 -8.09 22.54
CA VAL A 63 8.77 -9.20 22.16
C VAL A 63 10.21 -8.97 22.64
N SER A 64 10.39 -8.21 23.73
CA SER A 64 11.71 -7.99 24.33
C SER A 64 12.43 -9.28 24.75
N ASP A 65 11.67 -10.35 25.02
CA ASP A 65 12.16 -11.69 25.35
C ASP A 65 11.48 -12.73 24.46
N TRP A 66 12.16 -13.14 23.39
CA TRP A 66 11.64 -14.14 22.44
C TRP A 66 11.58 -15.56 23.03
N ASP A 67 12.31 -15.83 24.11
CA ASP A 67 12.34 -17.13 24.75
C ASP A 67 11.20 -17.29 25.78
N ASP A 68 10.46 -16.22 26.11
CA ASP A 68 9.26 -16.30 26.96
C ASP A 68 8.13 -17.04 26.21
N PRO A 69 7.66 -18.20 26.71
CA PRO A 69 6.55 -18.92 26.12
C PRO A 69 5.28 -18.09 25.96
N LYS A 70 5.07 -17.07 26.79
CA LYS A 70 3.92 -16.16 26.72
C LYS A 70 3.91 -15.30 25.46
N VAL A 71 5.09 -14.95 24.93
CA VAL A 71 5.18 -14.21 23.66
C VAL A 71 4.66 -15.08 22.52
N THR A 72 5.10 -16.34 22.48
CA THR A 72 4.61 -17.31 21.48
C THR A 72 3.10 -17.55 21.63
N GLU A 73 2.60 -17.72 22.85
CA GLU A 73 1.16 -17.87 23.12
C GLU A 73 0.36 -16.65 22.65
N SER A 74 0.83 -15.44 22.94
CA SER A 74 0.19 -14.19 22.54
C SER A 74 0.15 -14.03 21.01
N ILE A 75 1.23 -14.40 20.31
CA ILE A 75 1.28 -14.39 18.84
C ILE A 75 0.27 -15.39 18.27
N CYS A 76 0.23 -16.61 18.79
CA CYS A 76 -0.72 -17.63 18.34
C CYS A 76 -2.17 -17.20 18.58
N GLU A 77 -2.47 -16.63 19.75
CA GLU A 77 -3.80 -16.13 20.09
C GLU A 77 -4.21 -14.98 19.17
N ALA A 78 -3.32 -14.00 18.98
CA ALA A 78 -3.60 -12.85 18.14
C ALA A 78 -3.75 -13.25 16.67
N ALA A 79 -2.88 -14.11 16.14
CA ALA A 79 -3.01 -14.64 14.79
C ALA A 79 -4.31 -15.44 14.60
N GLY A 80 -4.71 -16.25 15.59
CA GLY A 80 -5.92 -17.08 15.53
C GLY A 80 -7.22 -16.29 15.69
N LYS A 81 -7.24 -15.25 16.53
CA LYS A 81 -8.44 -14.44 16.79
C LYS A 81 -8.58 -13.23 15.87
N TRP A 82 -7.47 -12.56 15.56
CA TRP A 82 -7.44 -11.29 14.83
C TRP A 82 -6.88 -11.39 13.43
N GLY A 83 -6.06 -12.40 13.12
CA GLY A 83 -5.32 -12.51 11.87
C GLY A 83 -4.19 -11.48 11.72
N CYS A 84 -4.02 -10.57 12.69
CA CYS A 84 -2.97 -9.55 12.71
C CYS A 84 -2.65 -9.09 14.15
N PHE A 85 -1.46 -8.53 14.33
CA PHE A 85 -0.97 -7.95 15.59
C PHE A 85 0.18 -6.98 15.31
N GLN A 86 0.51 -6.16 16.30
CA GLN A 86 1.69 -5.29 16.29
C GLN A 86 2.71 -5.82 17.29
N ILE A 87 4.00 -5.66 17.00
CA ILE A 87 5.09 -6.00 17.92
C ILE A 87 5.89 -4.77 18.31
N ILE A 88 6.35 -4.72 19.56
CA ILE A 88 7.25 -3.68 20.08
C ILE A 88 8.47 -4.33 20.73
N ASN A 89 9.57 -3.59 20.88
CA ASN A 89 10.84 -4.11 21.39
C ASN A 89 11.39 -5.30 20.57
N HIS A 90 11.10 -5.34 19.27
CA HIS A 90 11.51 -6.39 18.33
C HIS A 90 13.02 -6.46 18.03
N GLY A 91 13.85 -5.65 18.69
CA GLY A 91 15.31 -5.68 18.56
C GLY A 91 15.88 -5.09 17.27
N VAL A 92 15.03 -4.62 16.34
CA VAL A 92 15.49 -3.90 15.15
C VAL A 92 15.73 -2.44 15.55
N PRO A 93 16.94 -1.88 15.34
CA PRO A 93 17.24 -0.50 15.72
C PRO A 93 16.32 0.51 15.02
N SER A 94 15.92 1.55 15.74
CA SER A 94 15.05 2.61 15.21
C SER A 94 15.66 3.32 14.00
N GLU A 95 16.98 3.48 13.98
CA GLU A 95 17.72 4.12 12.89
C GLU A 95 17.56 3.35 11.57
N VAL A 96 17.42 2.02 11.63
CA VAL A 96 17.17 1.19 10.43
C VAL A 96 15.77 1.45 9.89
N LEU A 97 14.77 1.51 10.79
CA LEU A 97 13.38 1.79 10.39
C LEU A 97 13.26 3.18 9.76
N ASP A 98 13.92 4.17 10.35
CA ASP A 98 13.89 5.54 9.85
C ASP A 98 14.67 5.68 8.53
N ALA A 99 15.82 5.01 8.40
CA ALA A 99 16.56 4.96 7.14
C ALA A 99 15.76 4.31 5.99
N VAL A 100 14.98 3.26 6.27
CA VAL A 100 14.10 2.63 5.27
C VAL A 100 13.00 3.58 4.82
N LYS A 101 12.32 4.26 5.77
CA LYS A 101 11.30 5.27 5.45
C LYS A 101 11.90 6.40 4.61
N GLU A 102 13.05 6.92 5.03
CA GLU A 102 13.75 7.98 4.30
C GLU A 102 14.14 7.53 2.89
N SER A 103 14.65 6.30 2.75
CA SER A 103 15.02 5.75 1.44
C SER A 103 13.81 5.61 0.50
N ALA A 104 12.66 5.19 1.03
CA ALA A 104 11.42 5.16 0.26
C ALA A 104 11.01 6.58 -0.21
N HIS A 105 11.02 7.57 0.70
CA HIS A 105 10.73 8.96 0.34
C HIS A 105 11.70 9.51 -0.72
N ARG A 106 13.01 9.27 -0.55
CA ARG A 106 14.03 9.68 -1.53
C ARG A 106 13.78 9.03 -2.88
N PHE A 107 13.54 7.72 -2.93
CA PHE A 107 13.26 7.01 -4.18
C PHE A 107 12.04 7.56 -4.91
N PHE A 108 10.89 7.72 -4.22
CA PHE A 108 9.68 8.27 -4.83
C PHE A 108 9.76 9.78 -5.11
N GLY A 109 10.72 10.48 -4.50
CA GLY A 109 11.07 11.86 -4.78
C GLY A 109 12.01 12.04 -5.98
N LEU A 110 12.60 10.97 -6.53
CA LEU A 110 13.44 11.05 -7.72
C LEU A 110 12.65 11.52 -8.96
N PRO A 111 13.33 12.14 -9.94
CA PRO A 111 12.75 12.41 -11.25
C PRO A 111 12.12 11.16 -11.85
N LYS A 112 11.07 11.35 -12.64
CA LYS A 112 10.36 10.26 -13.30
C LYS A 112 11.32 9.39 -14.12
N GLU A 113 12.25 10.00 -14.82
CA GLU A 113 13.21 9.35 -15.72
C GLU A 113 14.05 8.32 -14.98
N GLU A 114 14.41 8.61 -13.73
CA GLU A 114 15.17 7.70 -12.87
C GLU A 114 14.29 6.55 -12.34
N ARG A 115 13.07 6.86 -11.90
CA ARG A 115 12.13 5.85 -11.42
C ARG A 115 11.67 4.92 -12.55
N SER A 116 11.57 5.45 -13.76
CA SER A 116 11.06 4.73 -14.92
C SER A 116 11.96 3.59 -15.40
N LYS A 117 13.22 3.57 -14.95
CA LYS A 117 14.16 2.46 -15.17
C LYS A 117 13.71 1.17 -14.50
N TYR A 118 12.74 1.24 -13.58
CA TYR A 118 12.23 0.08 -12.85
C TYR A 118 10.82 -0.34 -13.27
N TRP A 119 10.22 0.30 -14.30
CA TRP A 119 8.94 -0.21 -14.85
C TRP A 119 9.09 -1.63 -15.40
N PRO A 120 8.01 -2.43 -15.46
CA PRO A 120 8.06 -3.81 -15.95
C PRO A 120 8.82 -3.99 -17.26
N GLU A 121 8.70 -3.05 -18.19
CA GLU A 121 9.33 -3.10 -19.52
C GLU A 121 10.80 -2.66 -19.54
N ASN A 122 11.23 -1.90 -18.52
CA ASN A 122 12.56 -1.27 -18.48
C ASN A 122 13.47 -1.85 -17.40
N SER A 123 12.92 -2.62 -16.47
CA SER A 123 13.64 -3.08 -15.30
C SER A 123 14.87 -3.91 -15.68
N PRO A 124 16.03 -3.70 -15.03
CA PRO A 124 17.22 -4.48 -15.31
C PRO A 124 17.09 -5.95 -14.88
N THR A 125 16.13 -6.28 -14.01
CA THR A 125 15.89 -7.64 -13.52
C THR A 125 14.41 -7.94 -13.38
N ASP A 126 14.04 -9.20 -13.51
CA ASP A 126 12.65 -9.66 -13.30
C ASP A 126 12.23 -9.61 -11.81
N THR A 127 13.18 -9.37 -10.90
CA THR A 127 12.99 -9.36 -9.44
C THR A 127 12.71 -7.98 -8.87
N VAL A 128 12.89 -6.91 -9.65
CA VAL A 128 12.68 -5.53 -9.21
C VAL A 128 11.68 -4.89 -10.15
N VAL A 129 10.55 -4.40 -9.64
CA VAL A 129 9.55 -3.73 -10.47
C VAL A 129 8.91 -2.58 -9.70
N LEU A 130 8.87 -1.41 -10.31
CA LEU A 130 8.04 -0.28 -9.92
C LEU A 130 6.67 -0.44 -10.58
N LYS A 131 5.62 -0.43 -9.77
CA LYS A 131 4.23 -0.48 -10.23
C LYS A 131 3.45 0.71 -9.69
N THR A 132 2.35 1.04 -10.35
CA THR A 132 1.33 1.98 -9.87
C THR A 132 -0.02 1.35 -10.12
N SER A 133 -1.01 1.75 -9.32
CA SER A 133 -2.42 1.41 -9.53
C SER A 133 -2.62 -0.08 -9.69
N PHE A 134 -2.86 -0.77 -8.58
CA PHE A 134 -3.40 -2.12 -8.62
C PHE A 134 -4.71 -2.05 -9.41
N ALA A 135 -4.76 -2.63 -10.60
CA ALA A 135 -6.00 -2.85 -11.30
C ALA A 135 -6.49 -4.23 -10.85
N PRO A 136 -7.37 -4.34 -9.84
CA PRO A 136 -7.82 -5.65 -9.37
C PRO A 136 -8.46 -6.49 -10.48
N GLN A 137 -8.96 -5.85 -11.54
CA GLN A 137 -9.51 -6.52 -12.73
C GLN A 137 -8.45 -7.16 -13.65
N ALA A 138 -7.16 -6.83 -13.51
CA ALA A 138 -6.08 -7.42 -14.30
C ALA A 138 -5.42 -8.64 -13.64
N ASP A 139 -5.65 -8.83 -12.34
CA ASP A 139 -5.10 -9.95 -11.55
C ASP A 139 -6.16 -11.05 -11.29
N CYS A 140 -7.22 -11.10 -12.10
CA CYS A 140 -8.01 -12.33 -12.23
C CYS A 140 -7.19 -13.34 -13.04
N PHE A 141 -6.46 -14.21 -12.33
CA PHE A 141 -5.99 -15.48 -12.87
C PHE A 141 -7.18 -16.34 -13.34
#